data_AF-A0A2V2RUW3-F1
#
_entry.id   AF-A0A2V2RUW3-F1
#
_cell.length_a   1.000
_cell.length_b   1.000
_cell.length_c   1.000
_cell.angle_alpha   90.00
_cell.angle_beta   90.00
_cell.angle_gamma   90.00
#
_symmetry.space_group_name_H-M   'P 1'
#
loop_
_entity.id
_entity.type
_entity.pdbx_description
1 polymer ?
#
loop_
_entity_poly.entity_id
_entity_poly.type
_entity_poly.pdbx_seq_one_letter_code
_entity_poly.pdbx_strand_id
1 'polypeptide(L)'
;MNRFHNFAGKVNVLILAPILTLVLFSSGCGLQRSTRYYWPTVAQTFPPKSKATRLPVLDHPPKQPYTVIGTMTFDSKTDEMNELYRILQYNGQRNGADAIIMKVGRSSDSDAETFSVKAQMIVFR
;
A
#
# COMPACT_ATOMS: atom_id res chain seq x y z
N MET A 1 -29.05 -48.05 46.42
CA MET A 1 -29.91 -47.55 45.32
C MET A 1 -30.32 -46.12 45.63
N ASN A 2 -30.12 -45.23 44.66
CA ASN A 2 -30.22 -43.77 44.67
C ASN A 2 -31.41 -43.16 45.43
N ARG A 3 -31.20 -41.99 46.03
CA ARG A 3 -31.89 -40.74 45.61
C ARG A 3 -31.12 -39.50 46.09
N PHE A 4 -30.74 -38.70 45.12
CA PHE A 4 -29.98 -37.46 45.24
C PHE A 4 -30.79 -36.37 45.93
N HIS A 5 -30.13 -35.66 46.85
CA HIS A 5 -30.61 -34.44 47.47
C HIS A 5 -30.83 -33.34 46.43
N ASN A 6 -31.99 -32.68 46.54
CA ASN A 6 -32.27 -31.38 45.93
C ASN A 6 -31.19 -30.37 46.35
N PHE A 7 -30.34 -29.96 45.42
CA PHE A 7 -29.56 -28.74 45.56
C PHE A 7 -30.14 -27.69 44.62
N ALA A 8 -31.05 -26.88 45.17
CA ALA A 8 -31.48 -25.63 44.57
C ALA A 8 -30.27 -24.67 44.53
N GLY A 9 -29.45 -24.81 43.49
CA GLY A 9 -28.40 -23.86 43.18
C GLY A 9 -29.03 -22.58 42.62
N LYS A 10 -29.09 -21.54 43.47
CA LYS A 10 -29.18 -20.15 43.01
C LYS A 10 -28.06 -19.91 42.00
N VAL A 11 -28.38 -19.97 40.71
CA VAL A 11 -27.45 -19.64 39.65
C VAL A 11 -27.26 -18.14 39.70
N ASN A 12 -26.12 -17.70 40.24
CA ASN A 12 -25.71 -16.31 40.29
C ASN A 12 -25.73 -15.71 38.88
N VAL A 13 -26.72 -14.86 38.61
CA VAL A 13 -26.87 -14.02 37.40
C VAL A 13 -25.77 -12.94 37.30
N LEU A 14 -24.66 -13.09 38.04
CA LEU A 14 -23.64 -12.06 38.21
C LEU A 14 -22.34 -12.31 37.44
N ILE A 15 -22.26 -13.39 36.63
CA ILE A 15 -21.03 -13.77 35.92
C ILE A 15 -21.19 -13.73 34.38
N LEU A 16 -22.39 -13.39 33.87
CA LEU A 16 -22.63 -13.25 32.42
C LEU A 16 -22.35 -11.85 31.87
N ALA A 17 -22.23 -10.83 32.72
CA ALA A 17 -22.02 -9.45 32.31
C ALA A 17 -20.59 -9.10 31.78
N PRO A 18 -19.48 -9.65 32.31
CA PRO A 18 -18.14 -9.22 31.86
C PRO A 18 -17.69 -9.88 30.55
N ILE A 19 -18.33 -10.96 30.09
CA ILE A 19 -17.94 -11.66 28.86
C ILE A 19 -18.56 -10.98 27.63
N LEU A 20 -19.78 -10.45 27.75
CA LEU A 20 -20.49 -9.84 26.63
C LEU A 20 -19.94 -8.47 26.23
N THR A 21 -19.29 -7.77 27.16
CA THR A 21 -18.63 -6.48 26.89
C THR A 21 -17.30 -6.62 26.15
N LEU A 22 -16.60 -7.76 26.28
CA LEU A 22 -15.32 -7.99 25.61
C LEU A 22 -15.48 -8.29 24.10
N VAL A 23 -16.59 -8.89 23.70
CA VAL A 23 -16.84 -9.27 22.29
C VAL A 23 -17.17 -8.04 21.43
N LEU A 24 -17.84 -7.02 21.98
CA LEU A 24 -18.23 -5.82 21.24
C LEU A 24 -17.06 -4.86 20.91
N PHE A 25 -15.92 -5.00 21.59
CA PHE A 25 -14.71 -4.21 21.29
C PHE A 25 -13.78 -4.84 20.24
N SER A 26 -14.10 -6.05 19.76
CA SER A 26 -13.21 -6.81 18.86
C SER A 26 -13.50 -6.66 17.36
N SER A 27 -14.58 -5.96 16.98
CA SER A 27 -14.98 -5.74 15.57
C SER A 27 -14.22 -4.62 14.85
N GLY A 28 -13.20 -4.03 15.51
CA GLY A 28 -12.44 -2.89 14.99
C GLY A 28 -11.02 -3.19 14.53
N CYS A 29 -10.67 -4.44 14.21
CA CYS A 29 -9.39 -4.71 13.54
C CYS A 29 -9.53 -4.40 12.04
N GLY A 30 -9.72 -3.12 11.73
CA GLY A 30 -9.56 -2.63 10.36
C GLY A 30 -8.12 -2.92 9.97
N LEU A 31 -7.93 -3.83 9.02
CA LEU A 31 -6.62 -4.15 8.47
C LEU A 31 -6.04 -2.85 7.90
N GLN A 32 -5.24 -2.16 8.71
CA GLN A 32 -4.62 -0.91 8.33
C GLN A 32 -3.64 -1.27 7.22
N ARG A 33 -4.05 -1.08 5.96
CA ARG A 33 -3.17 -1.28 4.80
C ARG A 33 -1.89 -0.53 5.13
N SER A 34 -0.83 -1.27 5.41
CA SER A 34 0.47 -0.71 5.71
C SER A 34 0.88 0.12 4.51
N THR A 35 0.94 1.44 4.66
CA THR A 35 1.43 2.35 3.63
C THR A 35 2.86 1.93 3.31
N ARG A 36 3.06 1.23 2.18
CA ARG A 36 4.40 0.82 1.76
C ARG A 36 5.13 2.09 1.32
N TYR A 37 6.07 2.54 2.15
CA TYR A 37 6.97 3.63 1.81
C TYR A 37 8.08 3.07 0.92
N TYR A 38 7.95 3.26 -0.39
CA TYR A 38 9.01 2.92 -1.32
C TYR A 38 9.97 4.12 -1.44
N TRP A 39 11.24 3.89 -1.13
CA TRP A 39 12.28 4.89 -1.31
C TRP A 39 12.92 4.73 -2.70
N PRO A 40 12.83 5.75 -3.56
CA PRO A 40 13.51 5.71 -4.84
C PRO A 40 15.02 5.73 -4.66
N THR A 41 15.73 5.06 -5.56
CA THR A 41 17.16 5.31 -5.75
C THR A 41 17.30 6.59 -6.56
N VAL A 42 17.74 7.68 -5.93
CA VAL A 42 17.80 9.02 -6.54
C VAL A 42 19.26 9.41 -6.75
N ALA A 43 19.63 9.75 -7.99
CA ALA A 43 20.95 10.25 -8.35
C ALA A 43 21.07 11.77 -8.11
N GLN A 44 19.96 12.49 -8.31
CA GLN A 44 19.90 13.94 -8.13
C GLN A 44 18.48 14.36 -7.73
N THR A 45 18.36 15.27 -6.76
CA THR A 45 17.08 15.85 -6.36
C THR A 45 16.93 17.25 -6.93
N PHE A 46 15.77 17.54 -7.50
CA PHE A 46 15.38 18.88 -7.97
C PHE A 46 14.37 19.50 -6.99
N PRO A 47 14.12 20.82 -7.06
CA PRO A 47 13.10 21.44 -6.23
C PRO A 47 11.76 20.71 -6.34
N PRO A 48 11.08 20.41 -5.22
CA PRO A 48 9.86 19.64 -5.23
C PRO A 48 8.77 20.37 -6.00
N LYS A 49 7.97 19.62 -6.76
CA LYS A 49 6.80 20.16 -7.45
C LYS A 49 5.62 20.28 -6.48
N SER A 50 4.69 21.19 -6.78
CA SER A 50 3.44 21.29 -6.01
C SER A 50 2.69 19.96 -6.03
N LYS A 51 2.02 19.62 -4.94
CA LYS A 51 1.14 18.43 -4.88
C LYS A 51 0.01 18.48 -5.91
N ALA A 52 -0.36 19.68 -6.35
CA ALA A 52 -1.37 19.89 -7.40
C ALA A 52 -0.81 19.64 -8.82
N THR A 53 0.51 19.60 -9.00
CA THR A 53 1.14 19.35 -10.29
C THR A 53 0.98 17.88 -10.67
N ARG A 54 0.17 17.58 -11.68
CA ARG A 54 0.09 16.22 -12.23
C ARG A 54 1.35 15.92 -13.05
N LEU A 55 2.07 14.88 -12.65
CA LEU A 55 3.21 14.38 -13.42
C LEU A 55 2.70 13.36 -14.45
N PRO A 56 3.01 13.53 -15.74
CA PRO A 56 2.69 12.53 -16.74
C PRO A 56 3.46 11.24 -16.45
N VAL A 57 2.75 10.11 -16.51
CA VAL A 57 3.33 8.76 -16.48
C VAL A 57 3.34 8.23 -17.90
N LEU A 58 4.52 8.04 -18.44
CA LEU A 58 4.78 7.61 -19.82
C LEU A 58 5.04 6.11 -19.85
N ASP A 59 4.50 5.42 -20.84
CA ASP A 59 4.73 3.99 -21.10
C ASP A 59 6.03 3.74 -21.90
N HIS A 60 6.59 4.79 -22.50
CA HIS A 60 7.85 4.74 -23.25
C HIS A 60 8.69 6.00 -23.00
N PRO A 61 10.02 5.92 -23.23
CA PRO A 61 10.88 7.09 -23.16
C PRO A 61 10.43 8.20 -24.13
N PRO A 62 10.41 9.48 -23.70
CA PRO A 62 10.07 10.59 -24.57
C PRO A 62 11.18 10.81 -25.61
N LYS A 63 10.81 11.40 -26.76
CA LYS A 63 11.76 11.75 -27.85
C LYS A 63 12.68 12.92 -27.48
N GLN A 64 12.23 13.79 -26.58
CA GLN A 64 12.98 14.96 -26.14
C GLN A 64 14.14 14.53 -25.23
N PRO A 65 15.27 15.26 -25.20
CA PRO A 65 16.35 15.00 -24.26
C PRO A 65 15.87 15.06 -22.81
N TYR A 66 16.30 14.09 -21.98
CA TYR A 66 15.96 14.02 -20.57
C TYR A 66 17.10 13.43 -19.75
N THR A 67 17.02 13.63 -18.42
CA THR A 67 17.90 12.97 -17.44
C THR A 67 17.08 12.10 -16.52
N VAL A 68 17.52 10.87 -16.27
CA VAL A 68 16.95 10.03 -15.22
C VAL A 68 17.50 10.50 -13.88
N ILE A 69 16.62 10.94 -13.00
CA ILE A 69 16.97 11.49 -11.69
C ILE A 69 16.77 10.48 -10.57
N GLY A 70 15.95 9.45 -10.81
CA GLY A 70 15.84 8.32 -9.90
C GLY A 70 15.02 7.16 -10.47
N THR A 71 15.10 6.03 -9.80
CA THR A 71 14.47 4.78 -10.23
C THR A 71 13.76 4.10 -9.07
N MET A 72 12.69 3.38 -9.40
CA MET A 72 11.90 2.60 -8.45
C MET A 72 11.51 1.27 -9.11
N THR A 73 11.52 0.19 -8.33
CA THR A 73 11.04 -1.13 -8.77
C THR A 73 10.06 -1.67 -7.75
N PHE A 74 8.97 -2.26 -8.22
CA PHE A 74 7.88 -2.76 -7.38
C PHE A 74 7.38 -4.08 -7.94
N ASP A 75 6.99 -4.99 -7.07
CA ASP A 75 6.15 -6.11 -7.45
C ASP A 75 4.76 -5.85 -6.87
N SER A 76 3.75 -5.88 -7.74
CA SER A 76 2.39 -5.47 -7.41
C SER A 76 1.37 -6.37 -8.07
N LYS A 77 0.19 -6.46 -7.44
CA LYS A 77 -0.97 -7.18 -7.97
C LYS A 77 -1.84 -6.25 -8.81
N THR A 78 -2.69 -6.80 -9.67
CA THR A 78 -3.52 -6.03 -10.61
C THR A 78 -4.43 -5.03 -9.92
N ASP A 79 -4.95 -5.38 -8.75
CA ASP A 79 -5.83 -4.54 -7.93
C ASP A 79 -5.12 -3.37 -7.22
N GLU A 80 -3.79 -3.32 -7.24
CA GLU A 80 -2.98 -2.30 -6.57
C GLU A 80 -2.48 -1.18 -7.51
N MET A 81 -2.87 -1.18 -8.79
CA MET A 81 -2.37 -0.19 -9.76
C MET A 81 -2.64 1.26 -9.43
N ASN A 82 -3.83 1.58 -8.95
CA ASN A 82 -4.15 2.94 -8.54
C ASN A 82 -3.25 3.43 -7.40
N GLU A 83 -2.88 2.53 -6.47
CA GLU A 83 -2.00 2.89 -5.35
C GLU A 83 -0.56 3.12 -5.82
N LEU A 84 -0.07 2.28 -6.74
CA LEU A 84 1.24 2.46 -7.35
C LEU A 84 1.35 3.79 -8.10
N TYR A 85 0.34 4.17 -8.89
CA TYR A 85 0.32 5.49 -9.54
C TYR A 85 0.40 6.64 -8.53
N ARG A 86 -0.26 6.53 -7.37
CA ARG A 86 -0.18 7.54 -6.30
C ARG A 86 1.22 7.62 -5.70
N ILE A 87 1.85 6.47 -5.44
CA ILE A 87 3.21 6.38 -4.91
C ILE A 87 4.22 6.97 -5.89
N LEU A 88 4.08 6.64 -7.18
CA LEU A 88 4.91 7.18 -8.25
C LEU A 88 4.79 8.70 -8.32
N GLN A 89 3.56 9.23 -8.37
CA GLN A 89 3.34 10.68 -8.41
C GLN A 89 3.91 11.38 -7.18
N TYR A 90 3.67 10.85 -5.98
CA TYR A 90 4.21 11.41 -4.74
C TYR A 90 5.74 11.49 -4.77
N ASN A 91 6.41 10.40 -5.16
CA ASN A 91 7.87 10.37 -5.22
C ASN A 91 8.42 11.26 -6.34
N GLY A 92 7.77 11.27 -7.51
CA GLY A 92 8.14 12.17 -8.60
C GLY A 92 8.06 13.64 -8.17
N GLN A 93 6.96 14.04 -7.53
CA GLN A 93 6.77 15.41 -7.04
C GLN A 93 7.81 15.77 -5.97
N ARG A 94 8.05 14.88 -5.01
CA ARG A 94 9.02 15.09 -3.92
C ARG A 94 10.44 15.27 -4.44
N ASN A 95 10.80 14.59 -5.52
CA ASN A 95 12.15 14.64 -6.11
C ASN A 95 12.28 15.65 -7.26
N GLY A 96 11.22 16.39 -7.58
CA GLY A 96 11.25 17.43 -8.61
C GLY A 96 11.23 16.90 -10.05
N ALA A 97 10.73 15.68 -10.27
CA ALA A 97 10.59 15.10 -11.60
C ALA A 97 9.61 15.90 -12.47
N ASP A 98 9.83 15.91 -13.79
CA ASP A 98 8.89 16.45 -14.77
C ASP A 98 7.99 15.35 -15.35
N ALA A 99 8.45 14.11 -15.39
CA ALA A 99 7.68 12.95 -15.83
C ALA A 99 8.19 11.65 -15.19
N ILE A 100 7.41 10.58 -15.33
CA ILE A 100 7.76 9.24 -14.87
C ILE A 100 7.62 8.28 -16.04
N ILE A 101 8.68 7.58 -16.42
CA ILE A 101 8.60 6.48 -17.39
C ILE A 101 8.30 5.20 -16.59
N MET A 102 7.21 4.51 -16.90
CA MET A 102 6.78 3.30 -16.21
C MET A 102 6.72 2.13 -17.19
N LYS A 103 7.47 1.07 -16.87
CA LYS A 103 7.46 -0.20 -17.61
C LYS A 103 6.87 -1.29 -16.72
N VAL A 104 5.81 -1.92 -17.21
CA VAL A 104 5.18 -3.08 -16.57
C VAL A 104 5.66 -4.35 -17.25
N GLY A 105 6.11 -5.33 -16.47
CA GLY A 105 6.54 -6.65 -16.94
C GLY A 105 5.88 -7.76 -16.12
N ARG A 106 5.75 -8.95 -16.69
CA ARG A 106 5.20 -10.11 -15.97
C ARG A 106 6.21 -10.58 -14.93
N SER A 107 5.77 -10.80 -13.68
CA SER A 107 6.62 -11.44 -12.67
C SER A 107 6.88 -12.89 -13.08
N SER A 108 8.11 -13.38 -12.92
CA SER A 108 8.45 -14.79 -13.22
C SER A 108 8.21 -15.72 -12.03
N ASP A 109 7.89 -15.17 -10.85
CA ASP A 109 7.68 -15.90 -9.61
C ASP A 109 6.19 -15.89 -9.20
N SER A 110 5.59 -17.08 -9.21
CA SER A 110 4.35 -17.51 -8.52
C SER A 110 2.96 -17.25 -9.14
N ASP A 111 2.09 -18.22 -8.87
CA ASP A 111 0.71 -18.50 -9.36
C ASP A 111 -0.37 -17.44 -9.06
N ALA A 112 -0.01 -16.18 -8.90
CA ALA A 112 -0.94 -15.05 -8.80
C ALA A 112 -0.55 -13.99 -9.83
N GLU A 113 -1.53 -13.31 -10.46
CA GLU A 113 -1.32 -12.20 -11.40
C GLU A 113 -0.56 -11.02 -10.77
N THR A 114 0.74 -11.21 -10.58
CA THR A 114 1.70 -10.23 -10.10
C THR A 114 2.54 -9.78 -11.28
N PHE A 115 2.81 -8.49 -11.31
CA PHE A 115 3.67 -7.88 -12.31
C PHE A 115 4.72 -7.04 -11.61
N SER A 116 5.88 -6.99 -12.26
CA SER A 116 6.99 -6.16 -11.84
C SER A 116 6.91 -4.84 -12.58
N VAL A 117 6.88 -3.74 -11.84
CA VAL A 117 6.90 -2.39 -12.38
C VAL A 117 8.28 -1.81 -12.16
N LYS A 118 8.90 -1.31 -13.23
CA LYS A 118 10.09 -0.47 -13.18
C LYS A 118 9.72 0.94 -13.60
N ALA A 119 9.95 1.90 -12.72
CA ALA A 119 9.67 3.30 -12.96
C ALA A 119 10.95 4.14 -12.90
N GLN A 120 11.06 5.13 -13.78
CA GLN A 120 12.15 6.09 -13.83
C GLN A 120 11.57 7.51 -13.74
N MET A 121 12.06 8.29 -12.79
CA MET A 121 11.75 9.71 -12.68
C MET A 121 12.70 10.48 -13.58
N ILE A 122 12.16 11.38 -14.41
CA ILE A 122 12.96 12.14 -15.38
C ILE A 122 12.73 13.64 -15.25
N VAL A 123 13.72 14.41 -15.68
CA VAL A 123 13.66 15.87 -15.87
C VAL A 123 14.05 16.15 -17.31
N PHE A 124 13.30 17.01 -17.99
CA PHE A 124 13.59 17.40 -19.37
C PHE A 124 14.81 18.33 -19.43
N ARG A 125 15.60 18.24 -20.49
CA ARG A 125 16.76 19.12 -20.74
C ARG A 125 16.46 20.17 -21.78
#